data_AF-A0A4Y1ZVR5-F1
#
_entry.id   AF-A0A4Y1ZVR5-F1
#
_cell.length_a   1.000
_cell.length_b   1.000
_cell.length_c   1.000
_cell.angle_alpha   90.00
_cell.angle_beta   90.00
_cell.angle_gamma   90.00
#
_symmetry.space_group_name_H-M   'P 1'
#
loop_
_entity.id
_entity.type
_entity.pdbx_description
1 polymer ?
#
loop_
_entity_poly.entity_id
_entity_poly.type
_entity_poly.pdbx_seq_one_letter_code
_entity_poly.pdbx_strand_id
1 'polypeptide(L)'
;MDAIKPIFNSLSHPELLNRCLGAYTQNTNESLNSVIWQICPKISGNGRRIAEIAVYESVVRFNEGRLGRLNIMKEFELCISNNAISSHNKADIRRIKQGDRRVQQNTIEKRRERRRGKALVKSKFTKKEGLTYEAGGF
;
A
#
# COMPACT_ATOMS: atom_id res chain seq x y z
N MET A 1 10.67 -31.95 -20.18
CA MET A 1 9.65 -31.53 -19.17
C MET A 1 10.14 -31.72 -17.73
N ASP A 2 11.21 -32.49 -17.54
CA ASP A 2 11.65 -32.97 -16.23
C ASP A 2 12.25 -31.88 -15.33
N ALA A 3 12.71 -30.76 -15.90
CA ALA A 3 13.16 -29.60 -15.13
C ALA A 3 12.00 -28.77 -14.55
N ILE A 4 10.83 -28.74 -15.21
CA ILE A 4 9.69 -27.90 -14.80
C ILE A 4 8.80 -28.64 -13.80
N LYS A 5 8.66 -29.96 -13.96
CA LYS A 5 7.81 -30.81 -13.13
C LYS A 5 8.08 -30.69 -11.61
N PRO A 6 9.33 -30.68 -11.11
CA PRO A 6 9.59 -30.50 -9.68
C PRO A 6 9.21 -29.10 -9.18
N ILE A 7 9.44 -28.06 -9.99
CA ILE A 7 9.05 -26.68 -9.65
C ILE A 7 7.53 -26.56 -9.59
N PHE A 8 6.83 -27.12 -10.57
CA PHE A 8 5.36 -27.12 -10.61
C PHE A 8 4.76 -27.84 -9.40
N ASN A 9 5.29 -29.01 -9.03
CA ASN A 9 4.84 -29.77 -7.87
C ASN A 9 5.12 -29.01 -6.56
N SER A 10 6.30 -28.38 -6.44
CA SER A 10 6.64 -27.56 -5.27
C SER A 10 5.71 -26.36 -5.13
N LEU A 11 5.40 -25.65 -6.23
CA LEU A 11 4.50 -24.49 -6.21
C LEU A 11 3.02 -24.87 -6.05
N SER A 12 2.66 -26.11 -6.37
CA SER A 12 1.30 -26.65 -6.26
C SER A 12 1.03 -27.31 -4.90
N HIS A 13 1.96 -27.19 -3.94
CA HIS A 13 1.73 -27.71 -2.58
C HIS A 13 0.51 -27.02 -1.94
N PRO A 14 -0.39 -27.78 -1.30
CA PRO A 14 -1.63 -27.23 -0.72
C PRO A 14 -1.38 -26.11 0.30
N GLU A 15 -0.26 -26.17 1.03
CA GLU A 15 0.13 -25.14 2.01
C GLU A 15 0.45 -23.80 1.33
N LEU A 16 1.14 -23.81 0.19
CA LEU A 16 1.41 -22.62 -0.62
C LEU A 16 0.12 -22.08 -1.25
N LEU A 17 -0.72 -22.97 -1.77
CA LEU A 17 -2.00 -22.60 -2.38
C LEU A 17 -2.97 -22.00 -1.35
N ASN A 18 -3.01 -22.53 -0.13
CA ASN A 18 -3.83 -22.00 0.96
C ASN A 18 -3.44 -20.55 1.33
N ARG A 19 -2.16 -20.20 1.25
CA ARG A 19 -1.70 -18.81 1.45
C ARG A 19 -2.16 -17.86 0.33
N CYS A 20 -2.41 -18.39 -0.87
CA CYS A 20 -2.90 -17.63 -2.03
C CYS A 20 -4.43 -17.41 -2.00
N LEU A 21 -5.20 -18.28 -1.33
CA LEU A 21 -6.67 -18.20 -1.28
C LEU A 21 -7.19 -16.90 -0.63
N GLY A 22 -6.46 -16.34 0.32
CA GLY A 22 -6.85 -15.09 1.00
C GLY A 22 -6.65 -13.82 0.18
N ALA A 23 -6.14 -13.91 -1.06
CA ALA A 23 -5.74 -12.77 -1.89
C ALA A 23 -4.81 -11.78 -1.16
N TYR A 24 -4.03 -12.28 -0.20
CA TYR A 24 -3.05 -11.48 0.50
C TYR A 24 -2.02 -10.98 -0.51
N THR A 25 -1.72 -9.68 -0.44
CA THR A 25 -0.69 -9.10 -1.30
C THR A 25 0.60 -9.88 -1.09
N GLN A 26 1.28 -10.29 -2.16
CA GLN A 26 2.62 -10.93 -2.17
C GLN A 26 3.72 -10.13 -1.45
N ASN A 27 3.35 -8.98 -0.87
CA ASN A 27 4.23 -7.91 -0.48
C ASN A 27 3.78 -7.26 0.85
N THR A 28 3.44 -8.09 1.82
CA THR A 28 3.15 -7.63 3.18
C THR A 28 4.36 -6.89 3.78
N ASN A 29 5.57 -7.32 3.43
CA ASN A 29 6.80 -6.70 3.92
C ASN A 29 7.03 -5.28 3.38
N GLU A 30 6.76 -4.97 2.10
CA GLU A 30 6.85 -3.56 1.67
C GLU A 30 5.75 -2.69 2.28
N SER A 31 4.59 -3.26 2.62
CA SER A 31 3.52 -2.50 3.27
C SER A 31 3.93 -2.03 4.68
N LEU A 32 4.62 -2.88 5.47
CA LEU A 32 5.19 -2.50 6.76
C LEU A 32 6.37 -1.53 6.58
N ASN A 33 7.27 -1.81 5.63
CA ASN A 33 8.39 -0.92 5.33
C ASN A 33 7.91 0.49 4.95
N SER A 34 6.81 0.60 4.21
CA SER A 34 6.20 1.90 3.90
C SER A 34 5.77 2.66 5.16
N VAL A 35 5.31 1.98 6.20
CA VAL A 35 4.96 2.62 7.49
C VAL A 35 6.23 3.06 8.23
N ILE A 36 7.26 2.20 8.26
CA ILE A 36 8.57 2.53 8.85
C ILE A 36 9.14 3.79 8.23
N TRP A 37 9.15 3.88 6.89
CA TRP A 37 9.70 5.03 6.18
C TRP A 37 8.84 6.29 6.27
N GLN A 38 7.55 6.18 6.62
CA GLN A 38 6.74 7.35 6.96
C GLN A 38 7.13 7.97 8.32
N ILE A 39 7.67 7.17 9.23
CA ILE A 39 8.06 7.62 10.57
C ILE A 39 9.55 8.00 10.61
N CYS A 40 10.39 7.19 9.98
CA CYS A 40 11.84 7.34 9.93
C CYS A 40 12.27 7.34 8.46
N PRO A 41 12.22 8.48 7.75
CA PRO A 41 12.61 8.53 6.35
C PRO A 41 14.04 8.03 6.12
N LYS A 42 14.28 7.33 5.01
CA LYS A 42 15.63 6.83 4.67
C LYS A 42 16.67 7.93 4.52
N ILE A 43 16.23 9.10 4.10
CA ILE A 43 17.09 10.25 3.78
C ILE A 43 17.49 11.08 4.99
N SER A 44 16.84 10.91 6.16
CA SER A 44 17.05 11.79 7.31
C SER A 44 18.25 11.43 8.19
N GLY A 45 19.08 10.46 7.80
CA GLY A 45 20.32 10.12 8.54
C GLY A 45 20.07 9.75 10.01
N ASN A 46 18.96 9.06 10.31
CA ASN A 46 18.57 8.78 11.69
C ASN A 46 19.53 7.79 12.37
N GLY A 47 19.83 8.03 13.63
CA GLY A 47 20.60 7.09 14.45
C GLY A 47 19.83 5.78 14.72
N ARG A 48 20.57 4.70 15.01
CA ARG A 48 20.03 3.35 15.24
C ARG A 48 18.83 3.31 16.19
N ARG A 49 18.92 4.00 17.33
CA ARG A 49 17.86 4.01 18.36
C ARG A 49 16.55 4.62 17.85
N ILE A 50 16.62 5.65 17.01
CA ILE A 50 15.44 6.27 16.40
C ILE A 50 14.80 5.30 15.40
N ALA A 51 15.63 4.61 14.60
CA ALA A 51 15.15 3.60 13.67
C ALA A 51 14.46 2.44 14.41
N GLU A 52 15.02 1.96 15.52
CA GLU A 52 14.40 0.92 16.35
C GLU A 52 13.03 1.36 16.89
N ILE A 53 12.93 2.56 17.47
CA ILE A 53 11.65 3.12 17.95
C ILE A 53 10.62 3.23 16.81
N ALA A 54 11.07 3.69 15.63
CA ALA A 54 10.20 3.79 14.47
C ALA A 54 9.68 2.43 14.00
N VAL A 55 10.50 1.37 14.09
CA VAL A 55 10.06 0.00 13.80
C VAL A 55 8.99 -0.45 14.78
N TYR A 56 9.20 -0.28 16.10
CA TYR A 56 8.20 -0.67 17.11
C TYR A 56 6.86 0.07 16.93
N GLU A 57 6.89 1.40 16.77
CA GLU A 57 5.68 2.20 16.50
C GLU A 57 5.00 1.78 15.18
N SER A 58 5.79 1.42 14.16
CA SER A 58 5.24 0.96 12.87
C SER A 58 4.53 -0.38 12.97
N VAL A 59 5.07 -1.32 13.76
CA VAL A 59 4.45 -2.62 14.00
C VAL A 59 3.09 -2.45 14.67
N VAL A 60 3.02 -1.63 15.73
CA VAL A 60 1.76 -1.32 16.42
C VAL A 60 0.78 -0.65 15.45
N ARG A 61 1.22 0.36 14.71
CA ARG A 61 0.37 1.05 13.72
C ARG A 61 -0.13 0.14 12.61
N PHE A 62 0.68 -0.81 12.18
CA PHE A 62 0.33 -1.73 11.10
C PHE A 62 -0.74 -2.73 11.54
N ASN A 63 -0.57 -3.32 12.73
CA ASN A 63 -1.45 -4.36 13.24
C ASN A 63 -2.73 -3.79 13.89
N GLU A 64 -2.59 -2.78 14.74
CA GLU A 64 -3.68 -2.26 15.60
C GLU A 64 -4.18 -0.88 15.15
N GLY A 65 -3.57 -0.30 14.11
CA GLY A 65 -3.86 1.08 13.72
C GLY A 65 -3.30 2.10 14.72
N ARG A 66 -3.78 3.34 14.61
CA ARG A 66 -3.38 4.42 15.51
C ARG A 66 -3.95 4.25 16.91
N LEU A 67 -5.04 3.50 17.09
CA LEU A 67 -5.58 3.17 18.40
C LEU A 67 -4.63 2.29 19.24
N GLY A 68 -3.83 1.41 18.63
CA GLY A 68 -2.84 0.62 19.36
C GLY A 68 -1.81 1.48 20.11
N ARG A 69 -1.51 2.68 19.60
CA ARG A 69 -0.63 3.65 20.27
C ARG A 69 -1.15 4.09 21.65
N LEU A 70 -2.46 4.01 21.88
CA LEU A 70 -3.05 4.34 23.18
C LEU A 70 -2.56 3.38 24.28
N ASN A 71 -2.29 2.11 23.95
CA ASN A 71 -1.76 1.15 24.91
C ASN A 71 -0.32 1.52 25.30
N ILE A 72 0.50 1.92 24.32
CA ILE A 72 1.85 2.46 24.58
C ILE A 72 1.76 3.66 25.51
N MET A 73 0.88 4.63 25.21
CA MET A 73 0.73 5.84 26.03
C MET A 73 0.28 5.54 27.47
N LYS A 74 -0.59 4.54 27.66
CA LYS A 74 -0.99 4.08 29.00
C LYS A 74 0.17 3.48 29.79
N GLU A 75 1.02 2.68 29.13
CA GLU A 75 2.22 2.10 29.75
C GLU A 75 3.21 3.17 30.21
N PHE A 76 3.29 4.28 29.47
CA PHE A 76 4.07 5.46 29.88
C PHE A 76 3.34 6.39 30.88
N GLU A 77 2.21 5.95 31.45
CA GLU A 77 1.40 6.71 32.40
C GLU A 77 0.96 8.09 31.88
N LEU A 78 0.79 8.21 30.56
CA LEU A 78 0.37 9.46 29.94
C LEU A 78 -1.15 9.61 30.03
N CYS A 79 -1.61 10.80 30.43
CA CYS A 79 -3.02 11.16 30.38
C CYS A 79 -3.49 11.31 28.93
N ILE A 80 -4.41 10.44 28.50
CA ILE A 80 -4.98 10.46 27.15
C ILE A 80 -6.34 11.15 27.20
N SER A 81 -6.50 12.26 26.48
CA SER A 81 -7.80 12.93 26.37
C SER A 81 -8.76 12.16 25.46
N ASN A 82 -10.07 12.27 25.74
CA ASN A 82 -11.12 11.73 24.87
C ASN A 82 -11.01 12.26 23.43
N ASN A 83 -10.54 13.49 23.26
CA ASN A 83 -10.29 14.09 21.96
C ASN A 83 -9.18 13.35 21.19
N ALA A 84 -8.10 12.95 21.86
CA ALA A 84 -7.04 12.17 21.25
C ALA A 84 -7.58 10.80 20.79
N ILE A 85 -8.33 10.10 21.65
CA ILE A 85 -8.96 8.80 21.31
C ILE A 85 -9.87 8.95 20.08
N SER A 86 -10.76 9.94 20.08
CA SER A 86 -11.66 10.23 18.96
C SER A 86 -10.89 10.54 17.67
N SER A 87 -9.82 11.33 17.76
CA SER A 87 -8.97 11.68 16.62
C SER A 87 -8.26 10.46 16.04
N HIS A 88 -7.70 9.58 16.89
CA HIS A 88 -7.08 8.33 16.47
C HIS A 88 -8.07 7.39 15.79
N ASN A 89 -9.25 7.19 16.37
CA ASN A 89 -10.31 6.39 15.77
C ASN A 89 -10.75 6.94 14.39
N LYS A 90 -10.99 8.25 14.29
CA LYS A 90 -11.34 8.91 13.02
C LYS A 90 -10.25 8.72 11.97
N ALA A 91 -8.97 8.77 12.37
CA ALA A 91 -7.86 8.56 11.47
C ALA A 91 -7.78 7.10 10.96
N ASP A 92 -8.04 6.12 11.82
CA ASP A 92 -8.09 4.71 11.43
C ASP A 92 -9.26 4.41 10.48
N ILE A 93 -10.45 4.96 10.76
CA ILE A 93 -11.60 4.87 9.85
C ILE A 93 -11.26 5.46 8.48
N ARG A 94 -10.61 6.62 8.43
CA ARG A 94 -10.17 7.23 7.15
C ARG A 94 -9.17 6.34 6.42
N ARG A 95 -8.22 5.74 7.13
CA ARG A 95 -7.22 4.82 6.56
C ARG A 95 -7.89 3.62 5.90
N ILE A 96 -8.85 2.98 6.59
CA ILE A 96 -9.60 1.82 6.08
C ILE A 96 -10.38 2.22 4.82
N LYS A 97 -11.18 3.29 4.90
CA LYS A 97 -11.95 3.81 3.74
C LYS A 97 -11.07 4.12 2.54
N GLN A 98 -9.88 4.68 2.77
CA GLN A 98 -8.91 4.94 1.70
C GLN A 98 -8.34 3.64 1.12
N GLY A 99 -8.08 2.63 1.96
CA GLY A 99 -7.71 1.28 1.55
C GLY A 99 -8.76 0.68 0.60
N ASP A 100 -10.01 0.64 1.03
CA ASP A 100 -11.12 0.10 0.24
C ASP A 100 -11.28 0.83 -1.10
N ARG A 101 -11.19 2.16 -1.08
CA ARG A 101 -11.24 2.98 -2.30
C ARG A 101 -10.10 2.62 -3.26
N ARG A 102 -8.87 2.41 -2.76
CA ARG A 102 -7.72 2.03 -3.59
C ARG A 102 -7.88 0.62 -4.16
N VAL A 103 -8.44 -0.31 -3.38
CA VAL A 103 -8.77 -1.67 -3.84
C VAL A 103 -9.76 -1.59 -5.00
N GLN A 104 -10.87 -0.87 -4.83
CA GLN A 104 -11.86 -0.67 -5.89
C GLN A 104 -11.26 -0.03 -7.15
N GLN A 105 -10.41 0.99 -7.00
CA GLN A 105 -9.72 1.62 -8.13
C GLN A 105 -8.73 0.70 -8.86
N ASN A 106 -8.20 -0.29 -8.15
CA ASN A 106 -7.27 -1.27 -8.68
C ASN A 106 -7.95 -2.47 -9.36
N THR A 107 -9.28 -2.55 -9.34
CA THR A 107 -10.03 -3.54 -10.11
C THR A 107 -9.76 -3.40 -11.61
N ILE A 108 -9.73 -4.53 -12.33
CA ILE A 108 -9.44 -4.59 -13.76
C ILE A 108 -10.37 -3.66 -14.55
N GLU A 109 -11.64 -3.60 -14.20
CA GLU A 109 -12.66 -2.75 -14.83
C GLU A 109 -12.33 -1.27 -14.68
N LYS A 110 -12.08 -0.80 -13.45
CA LYS A 110 -11.68 0.59 -13.19
C LYS A 110 -10.38 0.96 -13.89
N ARG A 111 -9.42 0.02 -13.97
CA ARG A 111 -8.18 0.22 -14.77
C ARG A 111 -8.48 0.36 -16.26
N ARG A 112 -9.37 -0.47 -16.82
CA ARG A 112 -9.79 -0.41 -18.23
C ARG A 112 -10.54 0.89 -18.54
N GLU A 113 -11.49 1.30 -17.69
CA GLU A 113 -12.20 2.58 -17.79
C GLU A 113 -11.23 3.75 -17.83
N ARG A 114 -10.25 3.79 -16.92
CA ARG A 114 -9.22 4.85 -16.89
C ARG A 114 -8.39 4.89 -18.17
N ARG A 115 -8.01 3.73 -18.73
CA ARG A 115 -7.29 3.66 -20.01
C ARG A 115 -8.14 4.21 -21.15
N ARG A 116 -9.41 3.82 -21.23
CA ARG A 116 -10.36 4.33 -22.24
C ARG A 116 -10.52 5.84 -22.13
N GLY A 117 -10.69 6.38 -20.92
CA GLY A 117 -10.78 7.82 -20.69
C GLY A 117 -9.53 8.57 -21.15
N LYS A 118 -8.34 8.07 -20.82
CA LYS A 118 -7.06 8.64 -21.31
C LYS A 118 -6.92 8.57 -22.82
N ALA A 119 -7.32 7.46 -23.45
CA ALA A 119 -7.30 7.32 -24.90
C ALA A 119 -8.24 8.31 -25.60
N LEU A 120 -9.45 8.52 -25.03
CA LEU A 120 -10.40 9.49 -25.55
C LEU A 120 -9.86 10.92 -25.46
N VAL A 121 -9.26 11.28 -24.33
CA VAL A 121 -8.61 12.59 -24.14
C VAL A 121 -7.47 12.78 -25.15
N LYS A 122 -6.59 11.78 -25.30
CA LYS A 122 -5.49 11.81 -26.28
C LYS A 122 -6.04 11.97 -27.71
N SER A 123 -7.08 11.23 -28.09
CA SER A 123 -7.73 11.37 -29.41
C SER A 123 -8.31 12.77 -29.63
N LYS A 124 -8.92 13.39 -28.61
CA LYS A 124 -9.41 14.77 -28.71
C LYS A 124 -8.27 15.77 -28.93
N PHE A 125 -7.14 15.59 -28.26
CA PHE A 125 -5.95 16.42 -28.46
C PHE A 125 -5.37 16.23 -29.87
N THR A 126 -5.18 14.99 -30.33
CA THR A 126 -4.71 14.72 -31.70
C THR A 126 -5.64 15.31 -32.77
N LYS A 127 -6.97 15.22 -32.58
CA LYS A 127 -7.95 15.87 -33.49
C LYS A 127 -7.84 17.40 -33.49
N LYS A 128 -7.47 18.00 -32.36
CA LYS A 128 -7.29 19.45 -32.24
C LYS A 128 -5.96 19.92 -32.84
N GLU A 129 -4.90 19.12 -32.70
CA GLU A 129 -3.55 19.43 -33.19
C GLU A 129 -3.38 19.19 -34.69
N GLY A 130 -4.16 18.28 -35.30
CA GLY A 130 -4.08 17.99 -36.74
C GLY A 130 -2.85 17.16 -37.12
N LEU A 131 -2.41 17.22 -38.39
CA LEU A 131 -1.18 16.55 -38.81
C LEU A 131 0.02 17.17 -38.10
N THR A 132 0.72 16.37 -37.30
CA THR A 132 1.91 16.78 -36.55
C THR A 132 3.11 15.96 -37.02
N TYR A 133 4.32 16.52 -36.91
CA TYR A 133 5.55 15.82 -37.24
C TYR A 133 5.73 14.59 -36.34
N GLU A 134 5.87 13.41 -36.93
CA GLU A 134 6.17 12.18 -36.22
C GLU A 134 7.67 11.84 -36.34
N ALA A 135 8.22 11.18 -35.31
CA ALA A 135 9.62 10.79 -35.33
C ALA A 135 9.85 9.77 -36.46
N GLY A 136 10.57 10.21 -37.51
CA GLY A 136 10.82 9.43 -38.73
C GLY A 136 9.85 9.70 -39.89
N GLY A 137 8.92 10.64 -39.75
CA GLY A 137 8.04 11.07 -40.84
C GLY A 137 8.73 12.12 -41.72
N PHE A 138 9.02 11.76 -42.96
CA PHE A 138 9.22 12.70 -44.08
C PHE A 138 8.07 12.52 -45.05
#